data_AF-A0A8T0CSR3-F1
#
_entry.id   AF-A0A8T0CSR3-F1
#
_cell.length_a   1.000
_cell.length_b   1.000
_cell.length_c   1.000
_cell.angle_alpha   90.00
_cell.angle_beta   90.00
_cell.angle_gamma   90.00
#
_symmetry.space_group_name_H-M   'P 1'
#
loop_
_entity.id
_entity.type
_entity.pdbx_description
1 polymer ?
#
loop_
_entity_poly.entity_id
_entity_poly.type
_entity_poly.pdbx_seq_one_letter_code
_entity_poly.pdbx_strand_id
1 'polypeptide(L)'
;MYRTNWGIGHGIKDILEAHKGPFTGQGHKGLYEILTTSWHAQLSLNLAMLGSLTIVVAHHMYSMPPYPYLATDYGTQLSLFTHHMWIGGFLIVGAAAHAAIFMVRDYDPTTRYNDLLDRVLRHHDAIISHLN
;
A
#
# COMPACT_ATOMS: atom_id res chain seq x y z
N MET A 1 6.20 -19.80 -7.02
CA MET A 1 5.21 -19.25 -6.06
C MET A 1 3.85 -19.09 -6.72
N TYR A 2 3.72 -18.28 -7.77
CA TYR A 2 2.45 -18.07 -8.47
C TYR A 2 2.25 -19.05 -9.63
N ARG A 3 1.01 -19.52 -9.82
CA ARG A 3 0.62 -20.48 -10.87
C ARG A 3 0.54 -19.78 -12.23
N THR A 4 1.11 -20.40 -13.26
CA THR A 4 1.04 -19.95 -14.66
C THR A 4 0.60 -21.13 -15.55
N ASN A 5 1.07 -21.19 -16.81
CA ASN A 5 0.60 -22.15 -17.82
C ASN A 5 0.95 -23.63 -17.51
N TRP A 6 1.92 -23.88 -16.63
CA TRP A 6 2.41 -25.23 -16.34
C TRP A 6 1.79 -25.86 -15.08
N GLY A 7 0.68 -25.31 -14.57
CA GLY A 7 -0.12 -25.91 -13.48
C GLY A 7 0.50 -25.88 -12.08
N ILE A 8 1.81 -25.60 -11.96
CA ILE A 8 2.54 -25.54 -10.68
C ILE A 8 2.49 -24.13 -10.09
N GLY A 9 2.15 -24.03 -8.80
CA GLY A 9 2.10 -22.77 -8.03
C GLY A 9 0.70 -22.45 -7.51
N HIS A 10 0.53 -21.24 -6.93
CA HIS A 10 -0.72 -20.79 -6.35
C HIS A 10 -1.42 -19.73 -7.20
N GLY A 11 -2.75 -19.81 -7.31
CA GLY A 11 -3.56 -18.70 -7.83
C GLY A 11 -3.65 -17.59 -6.79
N ILE A 12 -3.39 -16.33 -7.17
CA ILE A 12 -3.47 -15.20 -6.23
C ILE A 12 -4.90 -15.04 -5.70
N LYS A 13 -5.90 -15.16 -6.57
CA LYS A 13 -7.31 -15.15 -6.18
C LYS A 13 -7.63 -16.26 -5.18
N ASP A 14 -7.18 -17.48 -5.45
CA ASP A 14 -7.38 -18.64 -4.57
C ASP A 14 -6.76 -18.40 -3.18
N ILE A 15 -5.55 -17.83 -3.13
CA ILE A 15 -4.89 -17.46 -1.87
C ILE A 15 -5.75 -16.42 -1.13
N LEU A 16 -6.15 -15.34 -1.79
CA LEU A 16 -6.90 -14.26 -1.14
C LEU A 16 -8.23 -14.77 -0.57
N GLU A 17 -9.01 -15.49 -1.37
CA GLU A 17 -10.32 -15.98 -0.94
C GLU A 17 -10.24 -17.06 0.15
N ALA A 18 -9.13 -17.79 0.25
CA ALA A 18 -8.91 -18.73 1.35
C ALA A 18 -8.73 -18.04 2.72
N HIS A 19 -8.29 -16.78 2.75
CA HIS A 19 -8.03 -16.05 3.98
C HIS A 19 -9.26 -15.30 4.48
N LYS A 20 -10.05 -16.02 5.31
CA LYS A 20 -11.25 -15.50 6.00
C LYS A 20 -11.20 -15.88 7.48
N GLY A 21 -11.74 -15.04 8.35
CA GLY A 21 -11.76 -15.27 9.79
C GLY A 21 -13.13 -14.97 10.42
N PRO A 22 -13.34 -15.39 11.68
CA PRO A 22 -14.64 -15.24 12.35
C PRO A 22 -15.07 -13.77 12.51
N PHE A 23 -14.11 -12.83 12.55
CA PHE A 23 -14.37 -11.40 12.75
C PHE A 23 -14.42 -10.58 11.45
N THR A 24 -14.03 -11.16 10.31
CA THR A 24 -13.77 -10.40 9.06
C THR A 24 -14.71 -10.75 7.92
N GLY A 25 -15.80 -11.49 8.20
CA GLY A 25 -16.83 -11.80 7.22
C GLY A 25 -16.28 -12.58 6.03
N GLN A 26 -16.41 -12.02 4.82
CA GLN A 26 -15.93 -12.62 3.57
C GLN A 26 -14.42 -12.44 3.35
N GLY A 27 -13.68 -11.84 4.29
CA GLY A 27 -12.23 -11.69 4.20
C GLY A 27 -11.79 -10.91 2.95
N HIS A 28 -10.79 -11.42 2.24
CA HIS A 28 -10.21 -10.74 1.07
C HIS A 28 -10.98 -10.99 -0.24
N LYS A 29 -12.20 -11.51 -0.18
CA LYS A 29 -13.02 -11.72 -1.39
C LYS A 29 -13.16 -10.39 -2.15
N GLY A 30 -12.97 -10.42 -3.47
CA GLY A 30 -13.04 -9.23 -4.31
C GLY A 30 -11.72 -8.46 -4.43
N LEU A 31 -10.76 -8.60 -3.50
CA LEU A 31 -9.55 -7.77 -3.53
C LEU A 31 -8.74 -7.99 -4.83
N TYR A 32 -8.73 -9.23 -5.33
CA TYR A 32 -8.12 -9.55 -6.62
C TYR A 32 -8.73 -8.73 -7.75
N GLU A 33 -10.06 -8.65 -7.80
CA GLU A 33 -10.80 -7.87 -8.79
C GLU A 33 -10.49 -6.37 -8.65
N ILE A 34 -10.50 -5.80 -7.43
CA ILE A 34 -10.13 -4.37 -7.23
C ILE A 34 -8.76 -4.08 -7.84
N LEU A 35 -7.77 -4.89 -7.50
CA LEU A 35 -6.39 -4.66 -7.91
C LEU A 35 -6.15 -5.02 -9.38
N THR A 36 -7.05 -5.72 -10.06
CA THR A 36 -6.89 -6.04 -11.48
C THR A 36 -7.75 -5.16 -12.39
N THR A 37 -8.80 -4.53 -11.88
CA THR A 37 -9.68 -3.67 -12.67
C THR A 37 -9.46 -2.18 -12.44
N SER A 38 -8.95 -1.75 -11.28
CA SER A 38 -8.68 -0.34 -10.99
C SER A 38 -7.19 -0.01 -11.00
N TRP A 39 -6.82 0.89 -11.91
CA TRP A 39 -5.48 1.50 -11.94
C TRP A 39 -5.24 2.42 -10.74
N HIS A 40 -6.29 3.10 -10.24
CA HIS A 40 -6.16 3.95 -9.07
C HIS A 40 -5.91 3.14 -7.79
N ALA A 41 -6.52 1.96 -7.65
CA ALA A 41 -6.23 1.05 -6.54
C ALA A 41 -4.78 0.55 -6.57
N GLN A 42 -4.29 0.12 -7.74
CA GLN A 42 -2.89 -0.29 -7.88
C GLN A 42 -1.92 0.86 -7.59
N LEU A 43 -2.17 2.04 -8.17
CA LEU A 43 -1.30 3.20 -8.02
C LEU A 43 -1.26 3.66 -6.55
N SER A 44 -2.40 3.67 -5.86
CA SER A 44 -2.46 3.97 -4.43
C SER A 44 -1.55 3.05 -3.61
N LEU A 45 -1.67 1.73 -3.78
CA LEU A 45 -0.84 0.76 -3.06
C LEU A 45 0.65 0.92 -3.39
N ASN A 46 0.98 1.09 -4.67
CA ASN A 46 2.36 1.24 -5.11
C ASN A 46 3.01 2.52 -4.56
N LEU A 47 2.28 3.64 -4.55
CA LEU A 47 2.75 4.90 -3.98
C LEU A 47 2.93 4.82 -2.46
N ALA A 48 2.02 4.13 -1.75
CA ALA A 48 2.15 3.94 -0.32
C ALA A 48 3.44 3.17 0.01
N MET A 49 3.66 2.03 -0.67
CA MET A 49 4.84 1.20 -0.46
C MET A 49 6.13 1.88 -0.89
N LEU A 50 6.15 2.53 -2.06
CA LEU A 50 7.35 3.21 -2.55
C LEU A 50 7.68 4.45 -1.71
N GLY A 51 6.67 5.20 -1.27
CA GLY A 51 6.82 6.34 -0.37
C GLY A 51 7.39 5.95 0.98
N SER A 52 6.89 4.86 1.58
CA SER A 52 7.51 4.29 2.78
C SER A 52 8.92 3.78 2.53
N LEU A 53 9.17 3.13 1.39
CA LEU A 53 10.50 2.61 1.05
C LEU A 53 11.53 3.73 0.91
N THR A 54 11.23 4.85 0.26
CA THR A 54 12.19 5.96 0.15
C THR A 54 12.51 6.59 1.51
N ILE A 55 11.56 6.66 2.46
CA ILE A 55 11.82 7.07 3.85
C ILE A 55 12.77 6.09 4.53
N VAL A 56 12.52 4.78 4.35
CA VAL A 56 13.40 3.73 4.88
C VAL A 56 14.80 3.80 4.26
N VAL A 57 14.92 4.11 2.96
CA VAL A 57 16.20 4.34 2.29
C VAL A 57 16.92 5.54 2.90
N ALA A 58 16.22 6.64 3.19
CA ALA A 58 16.82 7.80 3.87
C ALA A 58 17.45 7.38 5.20
N HIS A 59 16.72 6.62 6.03
CA HIS A 59 17.21 6.12 7.30
C HIS A 59 18.40 5.16 7.18
N HIS A 60 18.39 4.27 6.20
CA HIS A 60 19.50 3.35 5.99
C HIS A 60 20.74 4.06 5.44
N MET A 61 20.61 5.01 4.51
CA MET A 61 21.76 5.65 3.87
C MET A 61 22.55 6.56 4.82
N TYR A 62 21.89 7.24 5.77
CA TYR A 62 22.64 8.07 6.73
C TYR A 62 23.36 7.24 7.79
N SER A 63 22.80 6.08 8.17
CA SER A 63 23.35 5.20 9.22
C SER A 63 24.32 4.15 8.69
N MET A 64 24.18 3.76 7.42
CA MET A 64 25.06 2.81 6.71
C MET A 64 25.44 3.41 5.34
N PRO A 65 26.39 4.37 5.30
CA PRO A 65 26.78 5.05 4.06
C PRO A 65 27.30 4.06 3.01
N PRO A 66 26.59 3.87 1.88
CA PRO A 66 26.93 2.81 0.92
C PRO A 66 28.04 3.20 -0.06
N TYR A 67 28.44 4.48 -0.08
CA TYR A 67 29.42 5.02 -1.03
C TYR A 67 30.72 5.46 -0.33
N PRO A 68 31.90 5.22 -0.93
CA PRO A 68 33.18 5.70 -0.41
C PRO A 68 33.18 7.22 -0.20
N TYR A 69 33.80 7.67 0.90
CA TYR A 69 33.92 9.09 1.29
C TYR A 69 32.61 9.85 1.59
N LEU A 70 31.45 9.20 1.44
CA LEU A 70 30.15 9.82 1.72
C LEU A 70 29.96 10.13 3.21
N ALA A 71 30.45 9.27 4.10
CA ALA A 71 30.26 9.43 5.55
C ALA A 71 30.86 10.74 6.10
N THR A 72 31.92 11.25 5.46
CA THR A 72 32.62 12.48 5.83
C THR A 72 32.11 13.71 5.07
N ASP A 73 31.34 13.52 4.00
CA ASP A 73 30.67 14.59 3.28
C ASP A 73 29.29 14.86 3.90
N TYR A 74 29.29 15.69 4.95
CA TYR A 74 28.08 16.01 5.71
C TYR A 74 27.01 16.73 4.89
N GLY A 75 27.41 17.54 3.89
CA GLY A 75 26.49 18.26 3.04
C GLY A 75 25.68 17.30 2.16
N THR A 76 26.35 16.33 1.55
CA THR A 76 25.69 15.30 0.75
C THR A 76 24.82 14.38 1.61
N GLN A 77 25.28 13.99 2.80
CA GLN A 77 24.48 13.15 3.72
C GLN A 77 23.15 13.82 4.13
N LEU A 78 23.22 15.07 4.59
CA LEU A 78 22.02 15.83 4.98
C LEU A 78 21.07 16.00 3.78
N SER A 79 21.63 16.35 2.62
CA SER A 79 20.85 16.59 1.40
C SER A 79 20.13 15.33 0.92
N LEU A 80 20.82 14.18 0.87
CA LEU A 80 20.23 12.91 0.46
C LEU A 80 19.14 12.44 1.43
N PHE A 81 19.37 12.58 2.74
CA PHE A 81 18.37 12.25 3.76
C PHE A 81 17.10 13.09 3.57
N THR A 82 17.24 14.42 3.56
CA THR A 82 16.11 15.34 3.41
C THR A 82 15.38 15.13 2.08
N HIS A 83 16.10 14.90 0.98
CA HIS A 83 15.53 14.61 -0.33
C HIS A 83 14.63 13.37 -0.32
N HIS A 84 15.13 12.23 0.15
CA HIS A 84 14.38 10.98 0.17
C HIS A 84 13.19 11.01 1.15
N MET A 85 13.33 11.73 2.27
CA MET A 85 12.24 11.97 3.22
C MET A 85 11.09 12.75 2.57
N TRP A 86 11.39 13.84 1.86
CA TRP A 86 10.37 14.66 1.21
C TRP A 86 9.69 13.93 0.07
N ILE A 87 10.44 13.24 -0.78
CA ILE A 87 9.85 12.39 -1.84
C ILE A 87 8.91 11.37 -1.22
N GLY A 88 9.32 10.73 -0.12
CA GLY A 88 8.47 9.75 0.57
C GLY A 88 7.17 10.33 1.09
N GLY A 89 7.24 11.51 1.71
CA GLY A 89 6.06 12.26 2.14
C GLY A 89 5.10 12.54 0.96
N PHE A 90 5.62 13.05 -0.15
CA PHE A 90 4.80 13.33 -1.34
C PHE A 90 4.14 12.07 -1.91
N LEU A 91 4.87 10.96 -2.00
CA LEU A 91 4.33 9.70 -2.52
C LEU A 91 3.26 9.12 -1.59
N ILE A 92 3.46 9.16 -0.26
CA ILE A 92 2.46 8.70 0.72
C ILE A 92 1.17 9.54 0.63
N VAL A 93 1.28 10.87 0.51
CA VAL A 93 0.10 11.72 0.31
C VAL A 93 -0.59 11.41 -1.03
N GLY A 94 0.20 11.20 -2.10
CA GLY A 94 -0.33 10.76 -3.39
C GLY A 94 -1.05 9.41 -3.33
N ALA A 95 -0.58 8.49 -2.48
CA ALA A 95 -1.24 7.22 -2.24
C ALA A 95 -2.64 7.39 -1.65
N ALA A 96 -2.77 8.26 -0.63
CA ALA A 96 -4.06 8.59 -0.03
C ALA A 96 -4.99 9.29 -1.03
N ALA A 97 -4.46 10.19 -1.87
CA ALA A 97 -5.23 10.83 -2.93
C ALA A 97 -5.80 9.81 -3.92
N HIS A 98 -4.97 8.86 -4.38
CA HIS A 98 -5.43 7.82 -5.30
C HIS A 98 -6.37 6.80 -4.64
N ALA A 99 -6.23 6.52 -3.34
CA ALA A 99 -7.21 5.72 -2.60
C ALA A 99 -8.58 6.40 -2.60
N ALA A 100 -8.64 7.71 -2.35
CA ALA A 100 -9.88 8.47 -2.41
C ALA A 100 -10.48 8.50 -3.83
N ILE A 101 -9.65 8.67 -4.86
CA ILE A 101 -10.11 8.62 -6.26
C ILE A 101 -10.70 7.24 -6.59
N PHE A 102 -10.04 6.16 -6.15
CA PHE A 102 -10.57 4.80 -6.28
C PHE A 102 -11.94 4.67 -5.60
N MET A 103 -12.08 5.14 -4.36
CA MET A 103 -13.35 5.08 -3.61
C MET A 103 -14.51 5.82 -4.30
N VAL A 104 -14.21 6.90 -5.04
CA VAL A 104 -15.23 7.69 -5.73
C VAL A 104 -15.58 7.11 -7.10
N ARG A 105 -14.61 6.59 -7.84
CA ARG A 105 -14.79 6.24 -9.26
C ARG A 105 -14.97 4.76 -9.52
N ASP A 106 -14.23 3.91 -8.81
CA ASP A 106 -14.04 2.52 -9.18
C ASP A 106 -14.58 1.55 -8.12
N TYR A 107 -14.91 2.04 -6.93
CA TYR A 107 -15.54 1.24 -5.87
C TYR A 107 -17.04 1.04 -6.16
N ASP A 108 -17.46 -0.22 -6.17
CA ASP A 108 -18.86 -0.62 -6.38
C ASP A 108 -19.39 -1.41 -5.17
N PRO A 109 -20.30 -0.84 -4.37
CA PRO A 109 -20.83 -1.51 -3.18
C PRO A 109 -21.71 -2.72 -3.51
N THR A 110 -22.23 -2.85 -4.73
CA THR A 110 -23.12 -3.96 -5.11
C THR A 110 -22.37 -5.29 -5.24
N THR A 111 -21.09 -5.22 -5.61
CA THR A 111 -20.23 -6.40 -5.71
C THR A 111 -19.40 -6.66 -4.44
N ARG A 112 -19.40 -5.72 -3.49
CA ARG A 112 -18.54 -5.69 -2.29
C ARG A 112 -19.32 -5.78 -1.01
N TYR A 113 -19.92 -6.95 -0.81
CA TYR A 113 -20.69 -7.21 0.40
C TYR A 113 -19.90 -7.99 1.45
N ASN A 114 -19.75 -7.38 2.63
CA ASN A 114 -19.19 -7.98 3.83
C ASN A 114 -17.77 -8.55 3.69
N ASP A 115 -17.00 -8.02 2.74
CA ASP A 115 -15.55 -8.18 2.69
C ASP A 115 -14.85 -7.23 3.68
N LEU A 116 -13.52 -7.22 3.68
CA LEU A 116 -12.73 -6.37 4.57
C LEU A 116 -12.99 -4.86 4.33
N LEU A 117 -13.07 -4.42 3.07
CA LEU A 117 -13.18 -3.00 2.74
C LEU A 117 -14.55 -2.45 3.15
N ASP A 118 -15.62 -3.16 2.81
CA ASP A 118 -16.98 -2.80 3.21
C ASP A 118 -17.11 -2.74 4.74
N ARG A 119 -16.51 -3.71 5.45
CA ARG A 119 -16.53 -3.69 6.91
C ARG A 119 -15.84 -2.47 7.48
N VAL A 120 -14.65 -2.09 7.01
CA VAL A 120 -13.94 -0.87 7.44
C VAL A 120 -14.82 0.38 7.27
N LEU A 121 -15.51 0.50 6.14
CA LEU A 121 -16.40 1.63 5.87
C LEU A 121 -17.59 1.68 6.84
N ARG A 122 -18.14 0.52 7.21
CA ARG A 122 -19.30 0.44 8.14
C ARG A 122 -19.02 0.91 9.56
N HIS A 123 -17.76 1.04 9.97
CA HIS A 123 -17.39 1.57 11.28
C HIS A 123 -16.36 2.70 11.17
N HIS A 124 -16.34 3.43 10.04
CA HIS A 124 -15.40 4.53 9.83
C HIS A 124 -15.52 5.63 10.90
N ASP A 125 -16.71 5.94 11.39
CA ASP A 125 -16.90 6.92 12.48
C ASP A 125 -16.13 6.54 13.75
N ALA A 126 -16.09 5.25 14.08
CA ALA A 126 -15.32 4.75 15.22
C ALA A 126 -13.81 4.91 14.95
N ILE A 127 -13.35 4.56 13.74
CA ILE A 127 -11.93 4.70 13.37
C ILE A 127 -11.49 6.17 13.44
N ILE A 128 -12.27 7.07 12.85
CA ILE A 128 -11.94 8.51 12.79
C ILE A 128 -11.98 9.14 14.17
N SER A 129 -12.98 8.83 14.99
CA SER A 129 -13.08 9.37 16.35
C SER A 129 -11.97 8.92 17.30
N HIS A 130 -11.40 7.72 17.11
CA HIS A 130 -10.27 7.26 17.91
C HIS A 130 -8.93 7.85 17.45
N LEU A 131 -8.82 8.33 16.21
CA LEU A 131 -7.61 8.96 15.67
C LEU A 131 -7.55 10.48 15.95
N ASN A 132 -8.71 11.12 16.17
CA ASN A 132 -8.86 12.55 16.47
C ASN A 132 -8.40 12.89 17.90
#